data_AF-A4CSF6-F1
#
_entry.id   AF-A4CSF6-F1
#
_cell.length_a   1.000
_cell.length_b   1.000
_cell.length_c   1.000
_cell.angle_alpha   90.00
_cell.angle_beta   90.00
_cell.angle_gamma   90.00
#
_symmetry.space_group_name_H-M   'P 1'
#
loop_
_entity.id
_entity.type
_entity.pdbx_description
1 polymer ?
#
loop_
_entity_poly.entity_id
_entity_poly.type
_entity_poly.pdbx_seq_one_letter_code
_entity_poly.pdbx_strand_id
1 'polypeptide(L)'
;MPASPAEKQLRTWIRSQHLICQGTDFIFETVDQAQLERFESCLGSMGGRVREVKAVGNWPMGPNRSFKILRAIASVPRPGGEQLVQYWASRGANKTRYSEISS
;
A
#
# COMPACT_ATOMS: atom_id res chain seq x y z
N MET A 1 -21.67 8.29 5.69
CA MET A 1 -20.91 7.69 6.82
C MET A 1 -19.50 8.27 6.81
N PRO A 2 -18.93 8.69 7.95
CA PRO A 2 -17.55 9.12 8.01
C PRO A 2 -16.61 7.93 7.73
N ALA A 3 -15.52 8.18 7.00
CA ALA A 3 -14.51 7.17 6.69
C ALA A 3 -13.92 6.59 7.98
N SER A 4 -13.75 5.26 8.04
CA SER A 4 -13.15 4.57 9.19
C SER A 4 -11.70 5.00 9.39
N PRO A 5 -11.10 4.82 10.59
CA PRO A 5 -9.67 5.09 10.79
C PRO A 5 -8.77 4.33 9.81
N ALA A 6 -9.10 3.06 9.52
CA ALA A 6 -8.39 2.25 8.53
C ALA A 6 -8.50 2.84 7.12
N GLU A 7 -9.70 3.26 6.72
CA GLU A 7 -9.91 3.88 5.41
C GLU A 7 -9.14 5.21 5.28
N LYS A 8 -9.13 6.04 6.32
CA LYS A 8 -8.35 7.29 6.35
C LYS A 8 -6.84 7.03 6.21
N GLN A 9 -6.34 5.96 6.83
CA GLN A 9 -4.95 5.55 6.71
C GLN A 9 -4.63 5.10 5.27
N LEU A 10 -5.47 4.25 4.68
CA LEU A 10 -5.32 3.80 3.28
C LEU A 10 -5.33 4.98 2.30
N ARG A 11 -6.26 5.94 2.47
CA ARG A 11 -6.28 7.20 1.70
C ARG A 11 -5.00 8.02 1.86
N THR A 12 -4.37 7.98 3.03
CA THR A 12 -3.11 8.68 3.28
C THR A 12 -1.96 8.01 2.53
N TRP A 13 -1.88 6.67 2.56
CA TRP A 13 -0.90 5.93 1.76
C TRP A 13 -1.10 6.04 0.25
N ILE A 14 -2.34 6.19 -0.21
CA ILE A 14 -2.64 6.49 -1.62
C ILE A 14 -2.03 7.84 -2.01
N ARG A 15 -2.25 8.89 -1.19
CA ARG A 15 -1.71 10.23 -1.46
C ARG A 15 -0.19 10.30 -1.40
N SER A 16 0.43 9.52 -0.51
CA SER A 16 1.90 9.45 -0.38
C SER A 16 2.55 8.41 -1.31
N GLN A 17 1.78 7.83 -2.24
CA GLN A 17 2.26 6.87 -3.25
C GLN A 17 2.90 5.61 -2.65
N HIS A 18 2.49 5.22 -1.46
CA HIS A 18 2.83 3.91 -0.88
C HIS A 18 1.82 2.84 -1.30
N LEU A 19 0.57 3.22 -1.57
CA LEU A 19 -0.52 2.32 -1.94
C LEU A 19 -1.07 2.69 -3.31
N ILE A 20 -1.09 1.73 -4.24
CA ILE A 20 -1.71 1.87 -5.56
C ILE A 20 -2.71 0.75 -5.81
N CYS A 21 -3.64 0.97 -6.75
CA CYS A 21 -4.46 -0.09 -7.31
C CYS A 21 -3.82 -0.61 -8.60
N GLN A 22 -3.73 -1.92 -8.75
CA GLN A 22 -3.29 -2.59 -9.99
C GLN A 22 -4.25 -3.73 -10.30
N GLY A 23 -5.07 -3.59 -11.35
CA GLY A 23 -6.14 -4.54 -11.64
C GLY A 23 -7.12 -4.65 -10.47
N THR A 24 -7.25 -5.84 -9.89
CA THR A 24 -8.12 -6.12 -8.72
C THR A 24 -7.38 -6.04 -7.39
N ASP A 25 -6.12 -5.61 -7.40
CA ASP A 25 -5.22 -5.70 -6.26
C ASP A 25 -4.80 -4.34 -5.75
N PHE A 26 -4.56 -4.30 -4.45
CA PHE A 26 -3.76 -3.28 -3.80
C PHE A 26 -2.30 -3.72 -3.79
N ILE A 27 -1.44 -2.82 -4.25
CA ILE A 27 0.01 -2.95 -4.14
C ILE A 27 0.47 -1.90 -3.13
N PHE A 28 0.95 -2.37 -1.98
CA PHE A 28 1.51 -1.53 -0.93
C PHE A 28 3.02 -1.72 -0.87
N GLU A 29 3.77 -0.63 -0.86
CA GLU A 29 5.22 -0.68 -0.72
C GLU A 29 5.72 0.23 0.40
N THR A 30 6.71 -0.28 1.13
CA THR A 30 7.33 0.43 2.25
C THR A 30 8.75 -0.09 2.49
N VAL A 31 9.58 0.70 3.16
CA VAL A 31 10.88 0.27 3.70
C VAL A 31 10.82 0.01 5.20
N ASP A 32 9.64 0.16 5.80
CA ASP A 32 9.37 0.10 7.22
C ASP A 32 8.39 -1.05 7.53
N GLN A 33 8.89 -2.04 8.28
CA GLN A 33 8.14 -3.23 8.72
C GLN A 33 6.89 -2.86 9.52
N ALA A 34 6.93 -1.82 10.37
CA ALA A 34 5.78 -1.42 11.17
C ALA A 34 4.63 -0.88 10.30
N GLN A 35 4.96 -0.25 9.16
CA GLN A 35 3.94 0.19 8.21
C GLN A 35 3.30 -0.98 7.46
N LEU A 36 4.06 -2.05 7.18
CA LEU A 36 3.52 -3.27 6.60
C LEU A 36 2.51 -3.94 7.55
N GLU A 37 2.87 -4.12 8.81
CA GLU A 37 1.98 -4.68 9.84
C GLU A 37 0.71 -3.83 10.03
N ARG A 38 0.87 -2.50 10.00
CA ARG A 38 -0.28 -1.58 10.05
C ARG A 38 -1.18 -1.70 8.83
N PHE A 39 -0.61 -1.92 7.65
CA PHE A 39 -1.37 -2.13 6.42
C PHE A 39 -2.18 -3.43 6.49
N GLU A 40 -1.59 -4.52 6.96
CA GLU A 40 -2.27 -5.79 7.22
C GLU A 40 -3.44 -5.62 8.19
N SER A 41 -3.21 -4.93 9.31
CA SER A 41 -4.25 -4.64 10.31
C SER A 41 -5.39 -3.81 9.74
N CYS A 42 -5.09 -2.76 8.95
CA CYS A 42 -6.09 -1.92 8.30
C CYS A 42 -6.96 -2.74 7.34
N LEU A 43 -6.34 -3.59 6.50
CA LEU A 43 -7.08 -4.46 5.60
C LEU A 43 -7.94 -5.48 6.35
N GLY A 44 -7.39 -6.11 7.39
CA GLY A 44 -8.12 -7.06 8.23
C GLY A 44 -9.38 -6.47 8.85
N SER A 45 -9.30 -5.23 9.35
CA SER A 45 -10.46 -4.51 9.90
C SER A 45 -11.55 -4.21 8.86
N MET A 46 -11.21 -4.25 7.57
CA MET A 46 -12.12 -4.07 6.44
C MET A 46 -12.54 -5.41 5.80
N GLY A 47 -12.21 -6.55 6.40
CA GLY A 47 -12.50 -7.88 5.86
C GLY A 47 -11.57 -8.30 4.72
N GLY A 48 -10.50 -7.56 4.47
CA GLY A 48 -9.44 -7.89 3.51
C GLY A 48 -8.31 -8.70 4.14
N ARG A 49 -7.40 -9.18 3.29
CA ARG A 49 -6.15 -9.82 3.73
C ARG A 49 -5.04 -9.59 2.73
N VAL A 50 -3.80 -9.52 3.23
CA VAL A 50 -2.61 -9.61 2.39
C VAL A 50 -2.45 -11.06 1.92
N ARG A 51 -2.14 -11.23 0.62
CA ARG A 51 -1.94 -12.53 -0.01
C ARG A 51 -0.47 -12.89 -0.15
N GLU A 52 0.37 -11.87 -0.36
CA GLU A 52 1.81 -12.06 -0.59
C GLU A 52 2.56 -10.86 -0.01
N VAL A 53 3.71 -11.14 0.60
CA VAL A 53 4.72 -10.15 0.97
C VAL A 53 6.05 -10.59 0.38
N LYS A 54 6.75 -9.68 -0.31
CA LYS A 54 8.10 -9.94 -0.84
C LYS A 54 9.00 -8.73 -0.78
N ALA A 55 10.30 -8.97 -0.71
CA ALA A 55 11.31 -7.92 -0.92
C ALA A 55 11.49 -7.71 -2.43
N VAL A 56 11.37 -6.46 -2.89
CA VAL A 56 11.37 -6.11 -4.33
C VAL A 56 12.50 -5.15 -4.72
N GLY A 57 13.38 -4.81 -3.79
CA GLY A 57 14.52 -3.94 -4.06
C GLY A 57 15.16 -3.42 -2.78
N ASN A 58 16.21 -2.62 -2.92
CA ASN A 58 16.90 -1.98 -1.81
C ASN A 58 16.90 -0.47 -2.03
N TRP A 59 16.18 0.25 -1.18
CA TRP A 59 16.13 1.72 -1.20
C TRP A 59 17.41 2.30 -0.60
N PRO A 60 18.16 3.14 -1.32
CA PRO A 60 19.38 3.75 -0.80
C PRO A 60 19.03 4.75 0.30
N MET A 61 19.75 4.69 1.42
CA MET A 61 19.52 5.61 2.54
C MET A 61 20.84 6.03 3.17
N GLY A 62 21.50 6.97 2.52
CA GLY A 62 22.81 7.49 2.89
C GLY A 62 23.98 6.60 2.40
N PRO A 63 25.22 6.97 2.73
CA PRO A 63 26.40 6.23 2.31
C PRO A 63 26.38 4.80 2.87
N ASN A 64 26.58 3.80 2.01
CA ASN A 64 26.71 2.37 2.35
C ASN A 64 25.53 1.77 3.14
N ARG A 65 24.35 2.40 3.11
CA ARG A 65 23.16 1.93 3.81
C ARG A 65 21.99 1.82 2.83
N SER A 66 21.26 0.72 2.93
CA SER A 66 20.03 0.52 2.18
C SER A 66 18.99 -0.19 3.05
N PHE A 67 17.72 0.03 2.72
CA PHE A 67 16.60 -0.67 3.33
C PHE A 67 15.90 -1.53 2.30
N LYS A 68 15.48 -2.74 2.68
CA LYS A 68 14.67 -3.57 1.80
C LYS A 68 13.32 -2.91 1.56
N ILE A 69 12.93 -2.80 0.30
CA ILE A 69 11.57 -2.41 -0.09
C ILE A 69 10.71 -3.66 0.03
N LEU A 70 9.73 -3.62 0.92
CA LEU A 70 8.73 -4.65 1.14
C LEU A 70 7.50 -4.30 0.31
N ARG A 71 7.06 -5.22 -0.55
CA ARG A 71 5.82 -5.14 -1.31
C ARG A 71 4.81 -6.12 -0.73
N ALA A 72 3.65 -5.61 -0.32
CA ALA A 72 2.48 -6.40 0.01
C ALA A 72 1.47 -6.34 -1.13
N ILE A 73 0.92 -7.50 -1.48
CA ILE A 73 -0.15 -7.64 -2.47
C ILE A 73 -1.39 -8.14 -1.75
N ALA A 74 -2.50 -7.42 -1.90
CA ALA A 74 -3.79 -7.76 -1.30
C ALA A 74 -4.91 -7.64 -2.33
N SER A 75 -5.95 -8.48 -2.22
CA SER A 75 -7.18 -8.22 -2.96
C SER A 75 -7.82 -6.93 -2.45
N VAL A 76 -8.38 -6.11 -3.33
CA VAL A 76 -9.27 -5.02 -2.91
C VAL A 76 -10.45 -5.63 -2.13
N PRO A 77 -10.69 -5.25 -0.85
CA PRO A 77 -11.77 -5.80 -0.05
C PRO A 77 -13.14 -5.50 -0.68
N ARG A 78 -14.05 -6.49 -0.67
CA ARG A 78 -15.43 -6.31 -1.12
C ARG A 78 -16.39 -6.94 -0.08
N PRO A 79 -17.39 -6.20 0.41
CA PRO A 79 -17.74 -4.80 0.08
C PRO A 79 -16.76 -3.77 0.70
N GLY A 80 -16.81 -2.52 0.23
CA GLY A 80 -16.14 -1.38 0.87
C GLY A 80 -14.84 -0.88 0.23
N GLY A 81 -14.10 -1.73 -0.48
CA GLY A 81 -12.88 -1.33 -1.19
C GLY A 81 -13.13 -0.47 -2.44
N GLU A 82 -14.34 -0.48 -3.00
CA GLU A 82 -14.69 0.29 -4.20
C GLU A 82 -14.48 1.80 -4.01
N GLN A 83 -14.80 2.33 -2.82
CA GLN A 83 -14.60 3.74 -2.49
C GLN A 83 -13.11 4.11 -2.45
N LEU A 84 -12.24 3.19 -2.03
CA LEU A 84 -10.79 3.38 -2.06
C LEU A 84 -10.24 3.33 -3.49
N VAL A 85 -10.79 2.47 -4.35
CA VAL A 85 -10.42 2.43 -5.78
C VAL A 85 -10.81 3.74 -6.47
N GLN A 86 -12.02 4.25 -6.22
CA GLN A 86 -12.46 5.56 -6.72
C GLN A 86 -11.59 6.71 -6.17
N TYR A 87 -11.22 6.64 -4.89
CA TYR A 87 -10.33 7.61 -4.28
C TYR A 87 -8.93 7.57 -4.91
N TRP A 88 -8.37 6.38 -5.13
CA TRP A 88 -7.10 6.21 -5.82
C TRP A 88 -7.16 6.74 -7.26
N ALA A 89 -8.23 6.45 -8.01
CA ALA A 89 -8.39 6.98 -9.37
C ALA A 89 -8.41 8.52 -9.43
N SER A 90 -8.88 9.18 -8.36
CA SER A 90 -8.97 10.65 -8.31
C SER A 90 -7.77 11.34 -7.65
N ARG A 91 -7.06 10.68 -6.73
CA ARG A 91 -6.02 11.28 -5.87
C ARG A 91 -4.72 10.50 -5.77
N GLY A 92 -4.66 9.31 -6.34
CA GLY A 92 -3.50 8.42 -6.30
C GLY A 92 -2.56 8.61 -7.48
N ALA A 93 -1.65 7.65 -7.64
CA ALA A 93 -0.73 7.55 -8.76
C ALA A 93 -0.71 6.11 -9.31
N ASN A 94 -0.29 5.96 -10.57
CA ASN A 94 -0.20 4.66 -11.25
C ASN A 94 1.01 3.83 -10.80
N LYS A 95 1.93 4.45 -10.06
CA LYS A 95 3.16 3.85 -9.57
C LYS A 95 3.37 4.23 -8.12
N THR A 96 4.02 3.36 -7.37
CA THR A 96 4.50 3.68 -6.03
C THR A 96 5.72 4.60 -6.12
N ARG A 97 6.03 5.29 -5.02
CA ARG A 97 7.24 6.10 -4.89
C ARG A 97 8.55 5.30 -5.01
N TYR A 98 8.47 3.97 -4.87
CA TYR A 98 9.61 3.07 -4.96
C TYR A 98 9.76 2.45 -6.35
N SER A 99 8.85 2.74 -7.27
CA SER A 99 8.77 2.09 -8.57
C SER A 99 10.03 2.19 -9.42
N GLU A 100 10.87 3.21 -9.28
CA GLU A 100 12.14 3.28 -10.01
C GLU A 100 13.14 2.19 -9.61
N ILE A 101 13.00 1.64 -8.39
CA ILE A 101 13.87 0.58 -7.86
C ILE A 101 13.14 -0.77 -7.83
N SER A 102 11.83 -0.77 -7.64
CA SER A 102 11.00 -1.98 -7.51
C SER A 102 10.32 -2.46 -8.80
N SER A 103 10.60 -1.81 -9.95
CA SER A 103 10.07 -2.21 -11.27
C SER A 103 10.71 -3.51 -11.77
#